data_AF-A0A7V9QL07-F1
#
_entry.id   AF-A0A7V9QL07-F1
#
_cell.length_a   1.000
_cell.length_b   1.000
_cell.length_c   1.000
_cell.angle_alpha   90.00
_cell.angle_beta   90.00
_cell.angle_gamma   90.00
#
_symmetry.space_group_name_H-M   'P 1'
#
loop_
_entity.id
_entity.type
_entity.pdbx_description
1 polymer ?
#
loop_
_entity_poly.entity_id
_entity_poly.type
_entity_poly.pdbx_seq_one_letter_code
_entity_poly.pdbx_strand_id
1 'polypeptide(L)'
;MSLLPFLRELEHLTAPWQSAFSNSKVISTSVTGAHIFALFVGGGFAIAADRSTLRALRSDPTERTRQLRELDAVHRPVLIAIAVLFASGVLLALSDVKTFATAPTFWIKMALVLLLVVNGGLLTKTEQALRRAGTLVDAATHGLWKRMHVITWASLFLWSATLIAGVVLQNAT
;
A
#
# COMPACT_ATOMS: atom_id res chain seq x y z
N MET A 1 -17.68 3.37 -25.77
CA MET A 1 -18.19 4.35 -24.78
C MET A 1 -17.20 5.50 -24.75
N SER A 2 -17.59 6.71 -25.15
CA SER A 2 -16.65 7.84 -25.22
C SER A 2 -16.30 8.33 -23.81
N LEU A 3 -15.00 8.46 -23.51
CA LEU A 3 -14.49 8.88 -22.20
C LEU A 3 -14.85 10.34 -21.85
N LEU A 4 -15.01 11.19 -22.86
CA LEU A 4 -15.23 12.63 -22.71
C LEU A 4 -16.52 13.03 -21.95
N PRO A 5 -17.71 12.50 -22.29
CA PRO A 5 -18.94 12.83 -21.54
C PRO A 5 -18.90 12.36 -20.09
N PHE A 6 -18.33 11.17 -19.81
CA PHE A 6 -18.19 10.66 -18.45
C PHE A 6 -17.26 11.52 -17.59
N LEU A 7 -16.13 11.96 -18.14
CA LEU A 7 -15.20 12.84 -17.42
C LEU A 7 -15.83 14.20 -17.09
N ARG A 8 -16.63 14.77 -17.99
CA ARG A 8 -17.36 16.04 -17.72
C ARG A 8 -18.38 15.89 -16.61
N GLU A 9 -19.08 14.76 -16.56
CA GLU A 9 -20.03 14.48 -15.49
C GLU A 9 -19.33 14.34 -14.14
N LEU A 10 -18.20 13.62 -14.09
CA LEU A 10 -17.37 13.54 -12.90
C LEU A 10 -16.85 14.91 -12.46
N GLU A 11 -16.33 15.73 -13.38
CA GLU A 11 -15.88 17.10 -13.09
C GLU A 11 -16.98 17.92 -12.41
N HIS A 12 -18.21 17.86 -12.94
CA HIS A 12 -19.35 18.55 -12.36
C HIS A 12 -19.69 18.04 -10.95
N LEU A 13 -19.68 16.72 -10.75
CA LEU A 13 -19.95 16.11 -9.45
C LEU A 13 -18.87 16.45 -8.41
N THR A 14 -17.61 16.58 -8.82
CA THR A 14 -16.49 16.92 -7.94
C THR A 14 -16.26 18.41 -7.76
N ALA A 15 -16.93 19.27 -8.53
CA ALA A 15 -16.72 20.72 -8.49
C ALA A 15 -16.82 21.35 -7.08
N PRO A 16 -17.78 20.96 -6.21
CA PRO A 16 -17.83 21.49 -4.84
C PRO A 16 -16.58 21.13 -4.03
N TRP A 17 -16.09 19.90 -4.16
CA TRP A 17 -14.89 19.43 -3.49
C TRP A 17 -13.63 20.12 -4.03
N GLN A 18 -13.50 20.21 -5.35
CA GLN A 18 -12.41 20.93 -6.00
C GLN A 18 -12.33 22.39 -5.53
N SER A 19 -13.47 23.07 -5.45
CA SER A 19 -13.54 24.44 -4.94
C SER A 19 -13.11 24.53 -3.47
N ALA A 20 -13.64 23.66 -2.60
CA ALA A 20 -13.25 23.64 -1.18
C ALA A 20 -11.77 23.35 -0.97
N PHE A 21 -11.21 22.39 -1.73
CA PHE A 21 -9.80 22.01 -1.66
C PHE A 21 -8.89 23.15 -2.15
N SER A 22 -9.23 23.80 -3.26
CA SER A 22 -8.41 24.86 -3.88
C SER A 22 -8.45 26.16 -3.08
N ASN A 23 -9.59 26.49 -2.47
CA ASN A 23 -9.78 27.75 -1.74
C ASN A 23 -9.38 27.68 -0.26
N SER A 24 -8.99 26.50 0.26
CA SER A 24 -8.59 26.33 1.66
C SER A 24 -7.21 25.69 1.79
N LYS A 25 -6.25 26.47 2.29
CA LYS A 25 -4.92 25.95 2.66
C LYS A 25 -4.99 24.92 3.78
N VAL A 26 -5.91 25.09 4.72
CA VAL A 26 -6.10 24.12 5.82
C VAL A 26 -6.55 22.76 5.27
N ILE A 27 -7.53 22.73 4.36
CA ILE A 27 -8.02 21.47 3.77
C ILE A 27 -6.92 20.80 2.93
N SER A 28 -6.34 21.54 1.99
CA SER A 28 -5.30 21.00 1.10
C SER A 28 -4.08 20.49 1.87
N THR A 29 -3.60 21.24 2.88
CA THR A 29 -2.50 20.79 3.75
C THR A 29 -2.89 19.58 4.58
N SER A 30 -4.11 19.53 5.14
CA SER A 30 -4.53 18.41 5.98
C SER A 30 -4.65 17.11 5.19
N VAL A 31 -5.27 17.16 4.00
CA VAL A 31 -5.43 15.98 3.12
C VAL A 31 -4.07 15.50 2.62
N THR A 32 -3.24 16.42 2.12
CA THR A 32 -1.89 16.08 1.61
C THR A 32 -1.00 15.57 2.74
N GLY A 33 -1.02 16.22 3.90
CA GLY A 33 -0.28 15.81 5.08
C GLY A 33 -0.70 14.43 5.58
N ALA A 34 -2.02 14.17 5.67
CA ALA A 34 -2.54 12.85 6.01
C ALA A 34 -2.09 11.77 5.00
N HIS A 35 -2.09 12.08 3.70
CA HIS A 35 -1.63 11.16 2.66
C HIS A 35 -0.15 10.79 2.83
N ILE A 36 0.71 11.80 2.98
CA ILE A 36 2.16 11.60 3.14
C ILE A 36 2.46 10.88 4.46
N PHE A 37 1.81 11.29 5.55
CA PHE A 37 2.00 10.68 6.87
C PHE A 37 1.57 9.20 6.87
N ALA A 38 0.45 8.88 6.24
CA ALA A 38 -0.01 7.50 6.11
C ALA A 38 0.97 6.64 5.29
N LEU A 39 1.52 7.18 4.19
CA LEU A 39 2.56 6.51 3.40
C LEU A 39 3.82 6.26 4.25
N PHE A 40 4.26 7.28 4.99
CA PHE A 40 5.46 7.22 5.85
C PHE A 40 5.30 6.18 6.97
N VAL A 41 4.21 6.26 7.73
CA VAL A 41 3.96 5.36 8.87
C VAL A 41 3.66 3.93 8.39
N GLY A 42 2.75 3.77 7.43
CA GLY A 42 2.38 2.46 6.90
C GLY A 42 3.55 1.76 6.21
N GLY A 43 4.27 2.50 5.35
CA GLY A 43 5.46 2.00 4.66
C GLY A 43 6.59 1.71 5.63
N GLY A 44 6.81 2.56 6.64
CA GLY A 44 7.83 2.36 7.67
C GLY A 44 7.59 1.07 8.47
N PHE A 45 6.36 0.85 8.94
CA PHE A 45 6.00 -0.39 9.62
C PHE A 45 6.16 -1.62 8.73
N ALA A 46 5.69 -1.56 7.49
CA ALA A 46 5.81 -2.65 6.54
C ALA A 46 7.27 -2.99 6.24
N ILE A 47 8.11 -1.99 5.94
CA ILE A 47 9.54 -2.16 5.65
C ILE A 47 10.29 -2.73 6.86
N ALA A 48 9.99 -2.25 8.08
CA ALA A 48 10.59 -2.78 9.30
C ALA A 48 10.20 -4.25 9.53
N ALA A 49 8.93 -4.58 9.36
CA ALA A 49 8.43 -5.96 9.44
C ALA A 49 9.05 -6.85 8.36
N ASP A 50 9.16 -6.38 7.12
CA ASP A 50 9.77 -7.09 6.01
C ASP A 50 11.24 -7.40 6.30
N ARG A 51 12.02 -6.40 6.75
CA ARG A 51 13.42 -6.60 7.17
C ARG A 51 13.54 -7.65 8.28
N SER A 52 12.68 -7.61 9.30
CA SER A 52 12.68 -8.59 10.37
C SER A 52 12.31 -10.00 9.89
N THR A 53 11.36 -10.10 8.96
CA THR A 53 10.97 -11.36 8.31
C THR A 53 12.12 -11.95 7.51
N LEU A 54 12.79 -11.16 6.66
CA LEU A 54 13.97 -11.61 5.90
C LEU A 54 15.09 -12.15 6.80
N ARG A 55 15.30 -11.52 7.96
CA ARG A 55 16.28 -11.98 8.95
C ARG A 55 15.84 -13.31 9.56
N ALA A 56 14.59 -13.40 10.04
CA ALA A 56 14.07 -14.60 10.70
C ALA A 56 14.02 -15.83 9.78
N LEU A 57 13.82 -15.63 8.46
CA LEU A 57 13.87 -16.72 7.48
C LEU A 57 15.21 -17.48 7.50
N ARG A 58 16.31 -16.80 7.83
CA ARG A 58 17.66 -17.37 7.95
C ARG A 58 17.98 -17.93 9.34
N SER A 59 17.07 -17.76 10.29
CA SER A 59 17.22 -18.16 11.69
C SER A 59 16.55 -19.51 11.98
N ASP A 60 16.66 -19.96 13.23
CA ASP A 60 16.06 -21.21 13.70
C ASP A 60 14.51 -21.19 13.68
N PRO A 61 13.85 -22.35 13.81
CA PRO A 61 12.39 -22.44 13.80
C PRO A 61 11.70 -21.65 14.93
N THR A 62 12.37 -21.42 16.05
CA THR A 62 11.80 -20.68 17.18
C THR A 62 11.69 -19.19 16.87
N GLU A 63 12.71 -18.62 16.24
CA GLU A 63 12.74 -17.24 15.80
C GLU A 63 11.75 -16.99 14.66
N ARG A 64 11.61 -17.94 13.73
CA ARG A 64 10.56 -17.91 12.70
C ARG A 64 9.16 -17.88 13.30
N THR A 65 8.92 -18.70 14.32
CA THR A 65 7.62 -18.72 15.02
C THR A 65 7.35 -17.43 15.79
N ARG A 66 8.39 -16.87 16.42
CA ARG A 66 8.31 -15.55 17.07
C ARG A 66 7.95 -14.46 16.06
N GLN A 67 8.62 -14.45 14.91
CA GLN A 67 8.37 -13.49 13.84
C GLN A 67 6.94 -13.53 13.30
N LEU A 68 6.33 -14.71 13.18
CA LEU A 68 4.92 -14.80 12.78
C LEU A 68 4.02 -14.03 13.76
N ARG A 69 4.26 -14.10 15.07
CA ARG A 69 3.50 -13.33 16.07
C ARG A 69 3.70 -11.82 15.93
N GLU A 70 4.92 -11.38 15.63
CA GLU A 70 5.21 -9.96 15.38
C GLU A 70 4.47 -9.42 14.15
N LEU A 71 4.37 -10.22 13.07
CA LEU A 71 3.65 -9.84 11.86
C LEU A 71 2.17 -9.51 12.13
N ASP A 72 1.52 -10.28 13.00
CA ASP A 72 0.11 -10.05 13.37
C ASP A 72 -0.09 -8.72 14.11
N ALA A 73 0.85 -8.36 14.98
CA ALA A 73 0.82 -7.08 15.69
C ALA A 73 1.01 -5.87 14.75
N VAL A 74 1.79 -6.04 13.67
CA VAL A 74 2.04 -4.98 12.67
C VAL A 74 0.90 -4.85 11.67
N HIS A 75 0.12 -5.91 11.46
CA HIS A 75 -0.91 -5.95 10.43
C HIS A 75 -1.97 -4.84 10.59
N ARG A 76 -2.48 -4.66 11.81
CA ARG A 76 -3.56 -3.69 12.08
C ARG A 76 -3.10 -2.23 11.86
N PRO A 77 -1.95 -1.76 12.40
CA PRO A 77 -1.41 -0.44 12.07
C PRO A 77 -1.22 -0.21 10.56
N VAL A 78 -0.68 -1.19 9.83
CA VAL A 78 -0.46 -1.07 8.38
C VAL A 78 -1.79 -0.94 7.63
N LEU A 79 -2.81 -1.73 7.97
CA LEU A 79 -4.13 -1.61 7.36
C LEU A 79 -4.78 -0.25 7.61
N ILE A 80 -4.66 0.29 8.83
CA ILE A 80 -5.17 1.63 9.14
C ILE A 80 -4.46 2.67 8.27
N ALA A 81 -3.13 2.60 8.16
CA ALA A 81 -2.35 3.49 7.31
C ALA A 81 -2.75 3.37 5.84
N ILE A 82 -2.95 2.15 5.31
CA ILE A 82 -3.41 1.93 3.94
C ILE A 82 -4.80 2.54 3.72
N ALA A 83 -5.72 2.39 4.67
CA ALA A 83 -7.06 2.97 4.57
C ALA A 83 -7.01 4.51 4.51
N VAL A 84 -6.20 5.14 5.37
CA VAL A 84 -5.99 6.60 5.34
C VAL A 84 -5.31 7.03 4.05
N LEU A 85 -4.28 6.30 3.60
CA LEU A 85 -3.55 6.57 2.36
C LEU A 85 -4.46 6.50 1.14
N PHE A 86 -5.33 5.49 1.08
CA PHE A 86 -6.30 5.31 0.01
C PHE A 86 -7.37 6.41 0.02
N ALA A 87 -8.01 6.66 1.16
CA ALA A 87 -9.05 7.68 1.28
C ALA A 87 -8.52 9.08 0.94
N SER A 88 -7.36 9.45 1.48
CA SER A 88 -6.70 10.72 1.14
C SER A 88 -6.25 10.77 -0.32
N GLY A 89 -5.79 9.66 -0.90
CA GLY A 89 -5.44 9.58 -2.31
C GLY A 89 -6.64 9.78 -3.24
N VAL A 90 -7.81 9.23 -2.88
CA VAL A 90 -9.06 9.48 -3.60
C VAL A 90 -9.45 10.95 -3.50
N LEU A 91 -9.39 11.55 -2.30
CA LEU A 91 -9.67 12.98 -2.13
C LEU A 91 -8.75 13.87 -2.96
N LEU A 92 -7.46 13.53 -3.06
CA LEU A 92 -6.50 14.23 -3.93
C LEU A 92 -6.83 14.05 -5.41
N ALA A 93 -7.18 12.84 -5.84
CA ALA A 93 -7.56 12.58 -7.23
C ALA A 93 -8.84 13.35 -7.62
N LEU A 94 -9.81 13.43 -6.72
CA LEU A 94 -11.06 14.14 -6.92
C LEU A 94 -10.91 15.67 -6.89
N SER A 95 -9.80 16.21 -6.36
CA SER A 95 -9.58 17.67 -6.41
C SER A 95 -9.21 18.17 -7.81
N ASP A 96 -8.76 17.29 -8.71
CA ASP A 96 -8.55 17.60 -10.12
C ASP A 96 -8.67 16.32 -10.99
N VAL A 97 -9.92 15.87 -11.17
CA VAL A 97 -10.23 14.62 -11.89
C VAL A 97 -9.68 14.65 -13.31
N LYS A 98 -9.73 15.79 -13.99
CA LYS A 98 -9.28 15.93 -15.38
C LYS A 98 -7.80 15.64 -15.51
N THR A 99 -7.00 16.25 -14.64
CA THR A 99 -5.55 16.07 -14.61
C THR A 99 -5.20 14.62 -14.25
N PHE A 100 -5.76 14.08 -13.16
CA PHE A 100 -5.37 12.74 -12.70
C PHE A 100 -5.91 11.60 -13.58
N ALA A 101 -7.13 11.69 -14.09
CA ALA A 101 -7.71 10.62 -14.91
C ALA A 101 -7.00 10.44 -16.25
N THR A 102 -6.38 11.51 -16.79
CA THR A 102 -5.65 11.47 -18.05
C THR A 102 -4.16 11.22 -17.88
N ALA A 103 -3.61 11.32 -16.67
CA ALA A 103 -2.20 11.11 -16.38
C ALA A 103 -1.82 9.61 -16.36
N PRO A 104 -0.95 9.11 -17.25
CA PRO A 104 -0.51 7.70 -17.22
C PRO A 104 0.20 7.33 -15.92
N THR A 105 0.96 8.27 -15.34
CA THR A 105 1.66 8.11 -14.06
C THR A 105 0.71 7.86 -12.89
N PHE A 106 -0.50 8.42 -12.91
CA PHE A 106 -1.53 8.15 -11.92
C PHE A 106 -1.96 6.68 -11.98
N TRP A 107 -2.24 6.16 -13.18
CA TRP A 107 -2.64 4.76 -13.36
C TRP A 107 -1.53 3.77 -13.01
N ILE A 108 -0.27 4.09 -13.30
CA ILE A 108 0.88 3.30 -12.84
C ILE A 108 0.91 3.25 -11.31
N LYS A 109 0.76 4.40 -10.64
CA LYS A 109 0.70 4.45 -9.17
C LYS A 109 -0.47 3.60 -8.64
N MET A 110 -1.64 3.67 -9.26
CA MET A 110 -2.81 2.86 -8.85
C MET A 110 -2.57 1.36 -9.04
N ALA A 111 -1.92 0.96 -10.14
CA ALA A 111 -1.54 -0.44 -10.35
C ALA A 111 -0.55 -0.94 -9.29
N LEU A 112 0.45 -0.13 -8.91
CA LEU A 112 1.38 -0.46 -7.83
C LEU A 112 0.69 -0.60 -6.47
N VAL A 113 -0.26 0.30 -6.16
CA VAL A 113 -1.08 0.21 -4.93
C VAL A 113 -1.94 -1.05 -4.94
N LEU A 114 -2.55 -1.41 -6.08
CA LEU A 114 -3.29 -2.66 -6.19
C LEU A 114 -2.39 -3.88 -5.95
N LEU A 115 -1.18 -3.88 -6.51
CA LEU A 115 -0.18 -4.93 -6.27
C LEU A 115 0.23 -5.00 -4.79
N LEU A 116 0.36 -3.88 -4.08
CA LEU A 116 0.59 -3.86 -2.63
C LEU A 116 -0.53 -4.58 -1.87
N VAL A 117 -1.80 -4.27 -2.19
CA VAL A 117 -2.96 -4.90 -1.55
C VAL A 117 -2.98 -6.41 -1.82
N VAL A 118 -2.76 -6.82 -3.07
CA VAL A 118 -2.67 -8.24 -3.44
C VAL A 118 -1.53 -8.92 -2.68
N ASN A 119 -0.35 -8.29 -2.61
CA ASN A 119 0.80 -8.81 -1.90
C ASN A 119 0.51 -8.99 -0.40
N GLY A 120 -0.12 -8.01 0.25
CA GLY A 120 -0.56 -8.11 1.65
C GLY A 120 -1.58 -9.24 1.88
N GLY A 121 -2.50 -9.45 0.95
CA GLY A 121 -3.43 -10.58 0.98
C GLY A 121 -2.71 -11.93 0.84
N LEU A 122 -1.71 -12.02 -0.03
CA LEU A 122 -0.87 -13.23 -0.19
C LEU A 122 -0.02 -13.48 1.07
N LEU A 123 0.51 -12.42 1.69
CA LEU A 123 1.25 -12.49 2.96
C LEU A 123 0.37 -13.10 4.05
N THR A 124 -0.81 -12.53 4.26
CA THR A 124 -1.79 -12.99 5.27
C THR A 124 -2.15 -14.46 5.10
N LYS A 125 -2.43 -14.88 3.85
CA LYS A 125 -2.74 -16.29 3.54
C LYS A 125 -1.56 -17.21 3.82
N THR A 126 -0.34 -16.78 3.49
CA THR A 126 0.89 -17.55 3.71
C THR A 126 1.20 -17.67 5.20
N GLU A 127 1.03 -16.59 5.96
CA GLU A 127 1.18 -16.56 7.41
C GLU A 127 0.18 -17.51 8.10
N GLN A 128 -1.11 -17.44 7.73
CA GLN A 128 -2.13 -18.35 8.26
C GLN A 128 -1.82 -19.81 7.93
N ALA A 129 -1.33 -20.11 6.72
CA ALA A 129 -0.94 -21.46 6.34
C ALA A 129 0.25 -21.96 7.19
N LEU A 130 1.27 -21.12 7.41
CA LEU A 130 2.41 -21.44 8.27
C LEU A 130 1.98 -21.67 9.72
N ARG A 131 1.05 -20.86 10.24
CA ARG A 131 0.50 -21.04 11.60
C ARG A 131 -0.27 -22.36 11.74
N ARG A 132 -1.09 -22.72 10.76
CA ARG A 132 -1.83 -23.99 10.74
C ARG A 132 -0.90 -25.20 10.61
N ALA A 133 0.20 -25.05 9.88
CA ALA A 133 1.19 -26.11 9.73
C ALA A 133 1.95 -26.40 11.05
N GLY A 134 1.96 -25.49 12.02
CA GLY A 134 2.54 -25.74 13.34
C GLY A 134 3.99 -26.24 13.29
N THR A 135 4.27 -27.33 14.00
CA THR A 135 5.60 -27.97 14.08
C THR A 135 5.80 -29.11 13.07
N LEU A 136 5.02 -29.15 11.98
CA LEU A 136 5.23 -30.12 10.91
C LEU A 136 6.68 -30.04 10.38
N VAL A 137 7.21 -31.18 9.92
CA VAL A 137 8.59 -31.33 9.44
C VAL A 137 8.96 -30.19 8.47
N ASP A 138 10.13 -29.59 8.64
CA ASP A 138 10.62 -28.42 7.89
C ASP A 138 10.49 -28.57 6.36
N ALA A 139 10.61 -29.79 5.84
CA ALA A 139 10.41 -30.11 4.42
C ALA A 139 8.99 -29.79 3.92
N ALA A 140 7.96 -29.99 4.74
CA ALA A 140 6.56 -29.74 4.39
C ALA A 140 6.22 -28.23 4.38
N THR A 141 6.96 -27.41 5.13
CA THR A 141 6.74 -25.95 5.20
C THR A 141 7.71 -25.15 4.32
N HIS A 142 8.73 -25.80 3.75
CA HIS A 142 9.78 -25.14 2.94
C HIS A 142 9.20 -24.28 1.80
N GLY A 143 8.19 -24.77 1.08
CA GLY A 143 7.53 -24.03 0.01
C GLY A 143 6.82 -22.76 0.50
N LEU A 144 6.22 -22.79 1.69
CA LEU A 144 5.56 -21.64 2.30
C LEU A 144 6.58 -20.58 2.75
N TRP A 145 7.71 -20.99 3.30
CA TRP A 145 8.80 -20.09 3.65
C TRP A 145 9.47 -19.45 2.42
N LYS A 146 9.64 -20.20 1.33
CA LYS A 146 10.12 -19.64 0.06
C LYS A 146 9.14 -18.61 -0.50
N ARG A 147 7.84 -18.89 -0.43
CA ARG A 147 6.80 -17.93 -0.82
C ARG A 147 6.82 -16.68 0.06
N MET A 148 6.95 -16.84 1.38
CA MET A 148 7.11 -15.73 2.34
C MET A 148 8.30 -14.83 1.95
N HIS A 149 9.44 -15.44 1.58
CA HIS A 149 10.63 -14.71 1.14
C HIS A 149 10.34 -13.82 -0.08
N VAL A 150 9.67 -14.36 -1.11
CA VAL A 150 9.32 -13.62 -2.33
C VAL A 150 8.33 -12.49 -2.04
N ILE A 151 7.28 -12.77 -1.27
CA ILE A 151 6.26 -11.77 -0.88
C ILE A 151 6.89 -10.60 -0.11
N THR A 152 7.85 -10.90 0.76
CA THR A 152 8.56 -9.90 1.56
C THR A 152 9.40 -8.97 0.68
N TRP A 153 10.16 -9.52 -0.28
CA TRP A 153 10.91 -8.70 -1.24
C TRP A 153 10.01 -7.89 -2.18
N ALA A 154 8.91 -8.49 -2.64
CA ALA A 154 7.91 -7.80 -3.44
C ALA A 154 7.31 -6.63 -2.66
N SER A 155 7.01 -6.79 -1.37
CA SER A 155 6.53 -5.71 -0.50
C SER A 155 7.50 -4.53 -0.46
N LEU A 156 8.77 -4.78 -0.14
CA LEU A 156 9.82 -3.74 -0.11
C LEU A 156 9.93 -2.97 -1.42
N PHE A 157 9.93 -3.70 -2.54
CA PHE A 157 9.98 -3.10 -3.87
C PHE A 157 8.74 -2.27 -4.16
N LEU A 158 7.55 -2.80 -3.90
CA LEU A 158 6.29 -2.15 -4.19
C LEU A 158 6.07 -0.88 -3.36
N TRP A 159 6.44 -0.86 -2.08
CA TRP A 159 6.39 0.35 -1.25
C TRP A 159 7.32 1.44 -1.81
N SER A 160 8.55 1.06 -2.15
CA SER A 160 9.54 1.98 -2.73
C SER A 160 9.09 2.52 -4.09
N ALA A 161 8.61 1.64 -4.97
CA ALA A 161 8.09 1.99 -6.28
C ALA A 161 6.84 2.89 -6.19
N THR A 162 5.95 2.64 -5.23
CA THR A 162 4.75 3.47 -5.00
C THR A 162 5.11 4.88 -4.55
N LEU A 163 6.11 5.01 -3.65
CA LEU A 163 6.64 6.31 -3.26
C LEU A 163 7.24 7.05 -4.46
N ILE A 164 8.13 6.39 -5.22
CA ILE A 164 8.78 6.99 -6.39
C ILE A 164 7.74 7.40 -7.44
N ALA A 165 6.77 6.53 -7.75
CA ALA A 165 5.68 6.85 -8.66
C ALA A 165 4.84 8.04 -8.17
N GLY A 166 4.66 8.18 -6.85
CA GLY A 166 4.03 9.35 -6.23
C GLY A 166 4.81 10.65 -6.48
N VAL A 167 6.12 10.63 -6.31
CA VAL A 167 6.99 11.78 -6.58
C VAL A 167 7.00 12.12 -8.07
N VAL A 168 7.11 11.11 -8.94
CA VAL A 168 7.06 11.29 -10.40
C VAL A 168 5.72 11.89 -10.83
N LEU A 169 4.60 11.38 -10.31
CA LEU A 169 3.28 11.92 -10.58
C LEU A 169 3.21 13.40 -10.22
N GLN A 170 3.64 13.78 -9.02
CA GLN A 170 3.62 15.17 -8.56
C GLN A 170 4.49 16.12 -9.40
N ASN A 171 5.56 15.63 -10.03
CA ASN A 171 6.40 16.45 -10.91
C ASN A 171 5.93 16.47 -12.36
N ALA A 172 5.03 15.55 -12.74
CA ALA A 172 4.51 15.42 -14.10
C ALA A 172 3.12 16.06 -14.30
N THR A 173 2.45 16.44 -13.20
CA THR A 173 1.13 17.10 -13.16
C THR A 173 1.21 18.40 -12.40
#